data_AF-A0A5E8CID6-F1
#
_entry.id   AF-A0A5E8CID6-F1
#
_cell.length_a   1.000
_cell.length_b   1.000
_cell.length_c   1.000
_cell.angle_alpha   90.00
_cell.angle_beta   90.00
_cell.angle_gamma   90.00
#
_symmetry.space_group_name_H-M   'P 1'
#
loop_
_entity.id
_entity.type
_entity.pdbx_description
1 polymer ?
#
loop_
_entity_poly.entity_id
_entity_poly.type
_entity_poly.pdbx_seq_one_letter_code
_entity_poly.pdbx_strand_id
1 'polypeptide(L)'
;MEECKICYDLCKIEKIKKIKCGHRLCGQCYLKLLISECPYCREPIFYTKAEKNIRKKMGVDTNPDFSSNIVYNPVDFAYNHTLTNDLTTLNISPESNSDSPNFTLNRTTRNRHRRILRQVNMENNNSNNNSNNRSANDRRRQRSKRRRKLTDEEIKEKRRIINIKKKMRFIKREGRLRKTIAWYNNEID
;
A
#
# COMPACT_ATOMS: atom_id res chain seq x y z
N MET A 1 -3.75 12.94 36.12
CA MET A 1 -3.97 11.85 35.15
C MET A 1 -3.11 12.15 33.94
N GLU A 2 -2.68 11.13 33.19
CA GLU A 2 -1.84 11.31 31.99
C GLU A 2 -2.41 10.48 30.84
N GLU A 3 -2.35 11.01 29.63
CA GLU A 3 -2.84 10.36 28.41
C GLU A 3 -1.76 9.42 27.84
N CYS A 4 -2.11 8.17 27.55
CA CYS A 4 -1.19 7.25 26.88
C CYS A 4 -1.16 7.51 25.37
N LYS A 5 0.00 7.80 24.78
CA LYS A 5 0.08 8.10 23.32
C LYS A 5 -0.05 6.87 22.38
N ILE A 6 -0.36 5.68 22.91
CA ILE A 6 -0.66 4.49 22.09
C ILE A 6 -2.16 4.24 22.01
N CYS A 7 -2.84 4.13 23.15
CA CYS A 7 -4.29 3.91 23.18
C CYS A 7 -5.12 5.20 23.30
N TYR A 8 -4.48 6.34 23.58
CA TYR A 8 -5.10 7.65 23.82
C TYR A 8 -6.05 7.71 25.04
N ASP A 9 -6.03 6.68 25.89
CA ASP A 9 -6.82 6.67 27.12
C ASP A 9 -6.15 7.45 28.26
N LEU A 10 -6.99 8.06 29.11
CA LEU A 10 -6.57 8.71 30.36
C LEU A 10 -6.26 7.65 31.43
N CYS A 11 -4.99 7.55 31.80
CA CYS A 11 -4.52 6.62 32.80
C CYS A 11 -4.19 7.32 34.13
N LYS A 12 -4.43 6.62 35.24
CA LYS A 12 -3.89 7.00 36.55
C LYS A 12 -2.37 6.93 36.49
N ILE A 13 -1.69 7.90 37.12
CA ILE A 13 -0.22 8.05 37.09
C ILE A 13 0.48 6.77 37.60
N GLU A 14 -0.11 6.11 38.60
CA GLU A 14 0.38 4.83 39.15
C GLU A 14 0.43 3.68 38.14
N LYS A 15 -0.46 3.70 37.13
CA LYS A 15 -0.53 2.66 36.09
C LYS A 15 0.41 2.95 34.92
N ILE A 16 1.10 4.09 34.93
CA ILE A 16 2.02 4.47 33.87
C ILE A 16 3.40 3.90 34.19
N LYS A 17 3.91 3.11 33.26
CA LYS A 17 5.25 2.54 33.31
C LYS A 17 6.20 3.44 32.53
N LYS A 18 7.27 3.86 33.20
CA LYS A 18 8.41 4.52 32.58
C LYS A 18 9.41 3.45 32.11
N ILE A 19 9.67 3.42 30.82
CA ILE A 19 10.66 2.53 30.21
C ILE A 19 12.06 3.08 30.51
N LYS A 20 13.10 2.22 30.44
CA LYS A 20 14.50 2.64 30.64
C LYS A 20 14.92 3.83 29.76
N CYS A 21 14.43 3.89 28.52
CA CYS A 21 14.65 4.98 27.58
C CYS A 21 13.98 6.32 27.96
N GLY A 22 13.26 6.38 29.09
CA GLY A 22 12.60 7.59 29.58
C GLY A 22 11.15 7.79 29.11
N HIS A 23 10.72 7.10 28.06
CA HIS A 23 9.36 7.17 27.55
C HIS A 23 8.33 6.53 28.50
N ARG A 24 7.09 7.01 28.45
CA ARG A 24 6.00 6.60 29.35
C ARG A 24 4.89 5.92 28.57
N LEU A 25 4.44 4.76 29.04
CA LEU A 25 3.32 4.00 28.49
C LEU A 25 2.37 3.58 29.60
N CYS A 26 1.07 3.44 29.31
CA CYS A 26 0.19 2.77 30.26
C CYS A 26 0.60 1.29 30.40
N GLY A 27 0.39 0.72 31.58
CA GLY A 27 0.80 -0.66 31.88
C GLY A 27 0.18 -1.70 30.94
N GLN A 28 -1.03 -1.46 30.44
CA GLN A 28 -1.68 -2.34 29.46
C GLN A 28 -0.97 -2.31 28.10
N CYS A 29 -0.70 -1.12 27.56
CA CYS A 29 0.03 -0.99 26.30
C CYS A 29 1.45 -1.55 26.42
N TYR A 30 2.15 -1.27 27.53
CA TYR A 30 3.48 -1.81 27.81
C TYR A 30 3.52 -3.36 27.76
N LEU A 31 2.55 -4.03 28.37
CA LEU A 31 2.47 -5.49 28.35
C LEU A 31 2.00 -6.07 27.01
N LYS A 32 1.19 -5.32 26.24
CA LYS A 32 0.66 -5.76 24.94
C LYS A 32 1.59 -5.48 23.75
N LEU A 33 2.74 -4.85 23.94
CA LEU A 33 3.70 -4.61 22.86
C LEU A 33 4.13 -5.93 22.21
N LEU A 34 3.85 -6.10 20.91
CA LEU A 34 4.25 -7.30 20.16
C LEU A 34 5.76 -7.40 20.02
N ILE A 35 6.40 -6.28 19.69
CA ILE A 35 7.85 -6.16 19.55
C ILE A 35 8.41 -5.68 20.90
N SER A 36 9.53 -6.26 21.35
CA SER A 36 10.18 -5.88 22.61
C SER A 36 11.02 -4.61 22.47
N GLU A 37 10.46 -3.58 21.83
CA GLU A 37 11.12 -2.32 21.51
C GLU A 37 10.22 -1.14 21.90
N CYS A 38 10.84 0.00 22.24
CA CYS A 38 10.13 1.24 22.50
C CYS A 38 9.49 1.79 21.22
N PRO A 39 8.18 2.09 21.19
CA PRO A 39 7.53 2.64 20.00
C PRO A 39 8.05 4.01 19.54
N TYR A 40 8.71 4.78 20.42
CA TYR A 40 9.21 6.12 20.11
C TYR A 40 10.66 6.13 19.66
N CYS A 41 11.55 5.47 20.41
CA CYS A 41 13.00 5.49 20.14
C CYS A 41 13.57 4.15 19.65
N ARG A 42 12.76 3.09 19.59
CA ARG A 42 13.15 1.73 19.20
C ARG A 42 14.24 1.08 20.06
N GLU A 43 14.56 1.65 21.22
CA GLU A 43 15.43 0.98 22.18
C GLU A 43 14.80 -0.30 22.71
N PRO A 44 15.59 -1.38 22.91
CA PRO A 44 15.09 -2.66 23.35
C PRO A 44 14.56 -2.59 24.80
N ILE A 45 13.41 -3.21 25.02
CA ILE A 45 12.75 -3.30 26.32
C ILE A 45 13.02 -4.67 26.93
N PHE A 46 13.66 -4.66 28.10
CA PHE A 46 13.94 -5.89 28.86
C PHE A 46 12.86 -6.10 29.93
N TYR A 47 11.96 -7.05 29.68
CA TYR A 47 10.91 -7.45 30.63
C TYR A 47 11.48 -8.30 31.78
N THR A 48 10.97 -8.08 32.99
CA THR A 48 11.24 -8.93 34.16
C THR A 48 10.55 -10.30 34.03
N LYS A 49 11.00 -11.29 34.81
CA LYS A 49 10.41 -12.64 34.81
C LYS A 49 8.90 -12.63 35.14
N ALA A 50 8.49 -11.76 36.07
CA ALA A 50 7.08 -11.59 36.42
C ALA A 50 6.26 -11.03 35.25
N GLU A 51 6.77 -10.00 34.57
CA GLU A 51 6.10 -9.39 33.41
C GLU A 51 5.99 -10.37 32.23
N LYS A 52 7.05 -11.17 31.98
CA LYS A 52 7.01 -12.24 30.97
C LYS A 52 5.90 -13.26 31.25
N ASN A 53 5.71 -13.65 32.51
CA ASN A 53 4.62 -14.54 32.90
C ASN A 53 3.24 -13.92 32.67
N ILE A 54 3.07 -12.62 32.93
CA ILE A 54 1.81 -11.90 32.66
C ILE A 54 1.53 -11.86 31.16
N ARG A 55 2.54 -11.54 30.34
CA ARG A 55 2.43 -11.52 28.87
C ARG A 55 2.02 -12.89 28.33
N LYS A 56 2.65 -13.96 28.83
CA LYS A 56 2.29 -15.34 28.47
C LYS A 56 0.84 -15.68 28.82
N LYS A 57 0.35 -15.25 29.99
CA LYS A 57 -1.07 -15.42 30.38
C LYS A 57 -2.03 -14.65 29.47
N MET A 58 -1.60 -13.52 28.92
CA MET A 58 -2.39 -12.72 27.98
C MET A 58 -2.33 -13.24 26.53
N GLY A 59 -1.59 -14.32 26.25
CA GLY A 59 -1.39 -14.83 24.88
C GLY A 59 -0.56 -13.88 24.00
N VAL A 60 0.17 -12.95 24.61
CA VAL A 60 1.15 -12.12 23.90
C VAL A 60 2.44 -12.92 23.87
N ASP A 61 2.48 -13.92 23.00
CA ASP A 61 3.71 -14.64 22.72
C ASP A 61 4.73 -13.61 22.25
N THR A 62 5.84 -13.50 22.99
CA THR A 62 7.04 -12.85 22.48
C THR A 62 7.48 -13.70 21.30
N ASN A 63 6.95 -13.42 20.11
CA ASN A 63 7.36 -14.06 18.87
C ASN A 63 8.81 -13.58 18.67
N PRO A 64 9.83 -14.41 18.97
CA PRO A 64 11.21 -13.98 18.86
C PRO A 64 11.57 -13.74 17.39
N ASP A 65 10.78 -14.28 16.48
CA ASP A 65 10.90 -14.10 15.05
C ASP A 65 9.50 -14.00 14.43
N PHE A 66 8.98 -12.78 14.31
CA PHE A 66 7.92 -12.53 13.33
C PHE A 66 8.38 -12.97 11.93
N SER A 67 9.70 -13.01 11.67
CA SER A 67 10.28 -13.45 10.41
C SER A 67 10.14 -14.95 10.15
N SER A 68 10.22 -15.80 11.18
CA SER A 68 10.25 -17.26 11.01
C SER A 68 8.86 -17.88 10.86
N ASN A 69 7.82 -17.18 11.34
CA ASN A 69 6.42 -17.64 11.27
C ASN A 69 5.62 -17.00 10.12
N ILE A 70 6.19 -16.03 9.39
CA ILE A 70 5.65 -15.69 8.08
C ILE A 70 6.02 -16.85 7.16
N VAL A 71 5.08 -17.77 6.96
CA VAL A 71 5.16 -18.72 5.86
C VAL A 71 5.22 -17.88 4.59
N TYR A 72 6.43 -17.71 4.05
CA TYR A 72 6.62 -16.97 2.81
C TYR A 72 5.90 -17.76 1.71
N ASN A 73 4.67 -17.35 1.42
CA ASN A 73 3.95 -17.84 0.28
C ASN A 73 4.34 -16.96 -0.92
N PRO A 74 5.18 -17.45 -1.85
CA PRO A 74 5.61 -16.67 -3.01
C PRO A 74 4.45 -16.23 -3.91
N VAL A 75 3.25 -16.81 -3.72
CA VAL A 75 2.04 -16.46 -4.46
C VAL A 75 1.37 -15.18 -3.91
N ASP A 76 1.54 -14.86 -2.62
CA ASP A 76 0.89 -13.70 -1.97
C ASP A 76 1.44 -12.36 -2.47
N PHE A 77 2.70 -12.32 -2.92
CA PHE A 77 3.31 -11.13 -3.51
C PHE A 77 3.06 -10.99 -5.02
N ALA A 78 2.63 -12.06 -5.70
CA ALA A 78 2.64 -12.12 -7.16
C ALA A 78 1.30 -11.77 -7.84
N TYR A 79 0.16 -11.74 -7.14
CA TYR A 79 -1.15 -11.81 -7.82
C TYR A 79 -2.22 -10.74 -7.55
N ASN A 80 -1.97 -9.66 -6.81
CA ASN A 80 -2.99 -8.62 -6.56
C ASN A 80 -2.81 -7.28 -7.31
N HIS A 81 -2.19 -7.29 -8.49
CA HIS A 81 -2.17 -6.11 -9.38
C HIS A 81 -3.06 -6.21 -10.62
N THR A 82 -3.98 -7.18 -10.73
CA THR A 82 -4.87 -7.26 -11.91
C THR A 82 -6.36 -7.10 -11.65
N LEU A 83 -6.81 -6.73 -10.46
CA LEU A 83 -8.23 -6.46 -10.21
C LEU A 83 -8.43 -5.24 -9.31
N THR A 84 -8.66 -4.09 -9.93
CA THR A 84 -9.62 -3.03 -9.53
C THR A 84 -9.42 -1.82 -10.45
N ASN A 85 -9.93 -1.93 -11.67
CA ASN A 85 -10.50 -0.75 -12.33
C ASN A 85 -11.93 -0.64 -11.80
N ASP A 86 -12.10 -0.08 -10.61
CA ASP A 86 -13.36 0.55 -10.23
C ASP A 86 -13.10 1.71 -9.26
N LEU A 87 -13.11 2.87 -9.90
CA LEU A 87 -13.47 4.20 -9.43
C LEU A 87 -14.13 4.27 -8.02
N THR A 88 -13.37 4.63 -6.99
CA THR A 88 -13.87 5.47 -5.90
C THR A 88 -12.83 6.54 -5.54
N THR A 89 -13.23 7.79 -5.75
CA THR A 89 -12.54 9.00 -5.30
C THR A 89 -12.61 9.09 -3.78
N LEU A 90 -11.48 9.07 -3.10
CA LEU A 90 -11.34 9.65 -1.77
C LEU A 90 -10.19 10.67 -1.78
N ASN A 91 -10.55 11.88 -1.37
CA ASN A 91 -9.66 12.97 -1.00
C ASN A 91 -8.60 12.47 -0.01
N ILE A 92 -7.33 12.60 -0.39
CA ILE A 92 -6.19 12.53 0.54
C ILE A 92 -5.65 13.95 0.63
N SER A 93 -5.84 14.56 1.80
CA SER A 93 -5.16 15.79 2.21
C SER A 93 -3.65 15.52 2.38
N PRO A 94 -2.79 16.52 2.14
CA PRO A 94 -1.34 16.34 2.18
C PRO A 94 -0.80 16.74 3.54
N GLU A 95 -0.43 15.78 4.38
CA GLU A 95 0.53 16.03 5.47
C GLU A 95 1.04 14.71 6.03
N SER A 96 2.35 14.48 5.84
CA SER A 96 3.30 13.87 6.78
C SER A 96 4.29 12.94 6.09
N ASN A 97 5.52 13.44 6.01
CA ASN A 97 6.81 12.75 6.09
C ASN A 97 6.79 11.22 6.09
N SER A 98 7.23 10.64 4.98
CA SER A 98 7.79 9.29 4.96
C SER A 98 9.10 9.31 4.17
N ASP A 99 10.21 9.12 4.88
CA ASP A 99 11.53 8.75 4.36
C ASP A 99 11.49 7.35 3.72
N SER A 100 10.65 7.17 2.71
CA SER A 100 10.85 6.13 1.72
C SER A 100 11.79 6.73 0.68
N PRO A 101 13.05 6.26 0.55
CA PRO A 101 13.91 6.71 -0.52
C PRO A 101 13.19 6.36 -1.82
N ASN A 102 12.64 7.38 -2.47
CA ASN A 102 12.02 7.28 -3.76
C ASN A 102 13.16 6.98 -4.73
N PHE A 103 13.53 5.70 -4.86
CA PHE A 103 14.42 5.22 -5.89
C PHE A 103 13.70 5.43 -7.22
N THR A 104 13.74 6.67 -7.71
CA THR A 104 13.54 7.01 -9.11
C THR A 104 14.72 6.41 -9.86
N LEU A 105 14.72 5.08 -9.98
CA LEU A 105 15.64 4.36 -10.84
C LEU A 105 15.45 4.95 -12.23
N ASN A 106 16.53 5.53 -12.76
CA ASN A 106 16.60 5.98 -14.14
C ASN A 106 15.96 4.94 -15.07
N ARG A 107 15.22 5.41 -16.08
CA ARG A 107 14.47 4.55 -17.00
C ARG A 107 15.34 3.40 -17.56
N THR A 108 16.63 3.65 -17.74
CA THR A 108 17.65 2.69 -18.16
C THR A 108 17.94 1.62 -17.10
N THR A 109 18.11 1.96 -15.82
CA THR A 109 18.33 0.99 -14.74
C THR A 109 17.10 0.11 -14.51
N ARG A 110 15.89 0.69 -14.63
CA ARG A 110 14.64 -0.08 -14.57
C ARG A 110 14.51 -1.09 -15.72
N ASN A 111 14.94 -0.71 -16.93
CA ASN A 111 14.95 -1.60 -18.09
C ASN A 111 16.01 -2.71 -17.95
N ARG A 112 17.20 -2.38 -17.41
CA ARG A 112 18.26 -3.36 -17.14
C ARG A 112 17.79 -4.38 -16.11
N HIS A 113 17.18 -3.95 -15.01
CA HIS A 113 16.65 -4.84 -13.99
C HIS A 113 15.56 -5.78 -14.54
N ARG A 114 14.65 -5.25 -15.37
CA ARG A 114 13.65 -6.08 -16.08
C ARG A 114 14.28 -7.11 -17.02
N ARG A 115 15.42 -6.80 -17.64
CA ARG A 115 16.15 -7.74 -18.51
C ARG A 115 16.79 -8.86 -17.67
N ILE A 116 17.43 -8.52 -16.55
CA ILE A 116 18.05 -9.48 -15.63
C ILE A 116 16.99 -10.45 -15.06
N LEU A 117 15.87 -9.93 -14.56
CA LEU A 117 14.78 -10.78 -14.04
C LEU A 117 14.20 -11.72 -15.10
N ARG A 118 14.14 -11.30 -16.37
CA ARG A 118 13.73 -12.18 -17.46
C ARG A 118 14.74 -13.30 -17.71
N GLN A 119 16.04 -12.99 -17.62
CA GLN A 119 17.10 -13.95 -17.86
C GLN A 119 17.13 -15.03 -16.77
N VAL A 120 17.06 -14.62 -15.50
CA VAL A 120 16.94 -15.53 -14.35
C VAL A 120 15.68 -16.41 -14.46
N ASN A 121 14.54 -15.83 -14.88
CA ASN A 121 13.32 -16.61 -15.09
C ASN A 121 13.40 -17.55 -16.31
N MET A 122 14.21 -17.27 -17.34
CA MET A 122 14.43 -18.22 -18.44
C MET A 122 15.34 -19.37 -18.01
N GLU A 123 16.37 -19.08 -17.21
CA GLU A 123 17.29 -20.08 -16.67
C GLU A 123 16.56 -21.04 -15.71
N ASN A 124 15.67 -20.53 -14.85
CA ASN A 124 14.87 -21.36 -13.93
C ASN A 124 13.76 -22.17 -14.62
N ASN A 125 13.27 -21.76 -15.79
CA ASN A 125 12.18 -22.46 -16.49
C ASN A 125 12.67 -23.58 -17.44
N ASN A 126 13.98 -23.85 -17.49
CA ASN A 126 14.54 -24.99 -18.24
C ASN A 126 14.34 -26.34 -17.53
N SER A 127 13.79 -26.35 -16.33
CA SER A 127 13.45 -27.57 -15.59
C SER A 127 11.93 -27.69 -15.44
N ASN A 128 11.35 -28.58 -16.26
CA ASN A 128 10.06 -29.25 -16.07
C ASN A 128 8.83 -28.37 -15.75
N ASN A 129 8.16 -27.84 -16.80
CA ASN A 129 6.69 -27.87 -17.00
C ASN A 129 6.26 -26.91 -18.12
N ASN A 130 6.33 -27.36 -19.37
CA ASN A 130 6.22 -26.48 -20.56
C ASN A 130 4.88 -26.55 -21.32
N SER A 131 3.83 -27.16 -20.76
CA SER A 131 2.51 -27.27 -21.43
C SER A 131 1.55 -26.11 -21.12
N ASN A 132 1.51 -25.62 -19.87
CA ASN A 132 0.53 -24.60 -19.46
C ASN A 132 0.88 -23.15 -19.88
N ASN A 133 2.18 -22.82 -20.00
CA ASN A 133 2.61 -21.45 -20.37
C ASN A 133 2.43 -21.12 -21.87
N ARG A 134 2.42 -22.13 -22.75
CA ARG A 134 2.12 -21.95 -24.19
C ARG A 134 0.67 -21.47 -24.40
N SER A 135 -0.28 -22.05 -23.65
CA SER A 135 -1.71 -21.67 -23.68
C SER A 135 -1.97 -20.21 -23.30
N ALA A 136 -1.29 -19.70 -22.27
CA ALA A 136 -1.45 -18.31 -21.83
C ALA A 136 -0.91 -17.30 -22.87
N ASN A 137 0.24 -17.59 -23.48
CA ASN A 137 0.82 -16.75 -24.52
C ASN A 137 -0.04 -16.76 -25.81
N ASP A 138 -0.62 -17.90 -26.18
CA ASP A 138 -1.53 -17.98 -27.32
C ASP A 138 -2.84 -17.23 -27.08
N ARG A 139 -3.41 -17.28 -25.87
CA ARG A 139 -4.57 -16.44 -25.49
C ARG A 139 -4.24 -14.94 -25.59
N ARG A 140 -3.02 -14.53 -25.24
CA ARG A 140 -2.56 -13.14 -25.37
C ARG A 140 -2.38 -12.72 -26.83
N ARG A 141 -1.83 -13.63 -27.67
CA ARG A 141 -1.66 -13.43 -29.12
C ARG A 141 -3.01 -13.32 -29.84
N GLN A 142 -3.98 -14.15 -29.45
CA GLN A 142 -5.38 -14.12 -29.89
C GLN A 142 -6.08 -12.78 -29.53
N ARG A 143 -5.94 -12.29 -28.28
CA ARG A 143 -6.47 -10.97 -27.88
C ARG A 143 -5.82 -9.81 -28.64
N SER A 144 -4.51 -9.91 -28.94
CA SER A 144 -3.80 -8.90 -29.73
C SER A 144 -4.27 -8.88 -31.19
N LYS A 145 -4.57 -10.04 -31.79
CA LYS A 145 -5.18 -10.15 -33.12
C LYS A 145 -6.59 -9.53 -33.18
N ARG A 146 -7.42 -9.69 -32.14
CA ARG A 146 -8.75 -9.03 -32.06
C ARG A 146 -8.65 -7.50 -31.97
N ARG A 147 -7.58 -6.96 -31.40
CA ARG A 147 -7.38 -5.49 -31.27
C ARG A 147 -6.85 -4.82 -32.54
N ARG A 148 -6.43 -5.57 -33.57
CA ARG A 148 -5.73 -5.03 -34.76
C ARG A 148 -6.56 -5.04 -36.05
N LYS A 149 -7.85 -5.34 -36.00
CA LYS A 149 -8.76 -5.26 -37.16
C LYS A 149 -9.92 -4.29 -36.90
N LEU A 150 -9.61 -3.04 -36.56
CA LEU A 150 -10.59 -1.99 -36.78
C LEU A 150 -10.31 -1.35 -38.12
N THR A 151 -11.35 -1.08 -38.89
CA THR A 151 -11.21 -0.27 -40.11
C THR A 151 -10.84 1.16 -39.74
N ASP A 152 -10.23 1.90 -40.67
CA ASP A 152 -9.85 3.28 -40.41
C ASP A 152 -11.06 4.18 -40.08
N GLU A 153 -12.23 3.84 -40.63
CA GLU A 153 -13.50 4.50 -40.32
C GLU A 153 -13.93 4.27 -38.87
N GLU A 154 -13.86 3.02 -38.37
CA GLU A 154 -14.16 2.71 -36.97
C GLU A 154 -13.15 3.37 -36.02
N ILE A 155 -11.88 3.51 -36.43
CA ILE A 155 -10.86 4.23 -35.66
C ILE A 155 -11.20 5.73 -35.60
N LYS A 156 -11.57 6.35 -36.72
CA LYS A 156 -11.99 7.75 -36.78
C LYS A 156 -13.22 7.99 -35.89
N GLU A 157 -14.22 7.12 -35.97
CA GLU A 157 -15.43 7.25 -35.15
C GLU A 157 -15.15 7.08 -33.66
N LYS A 158 -14.32 6.10 -33.26
CA LYS A 158 -13.89 5.98 -31.86
C LYS A 158 -13.14 7.20 -31.36
N ARG A 159 -12.27 7.80 -32.18
CA ARG A 159 -11.57 9.05 -31.83
C ARG A 159 -12.54 10.22 -31.68
N ARG A 160 -13.54 10.33 -32.56
CA ARG A 160 -14.62 11.32 -32.48
C ARG A 160 -15.37 11.22 -31.15
N ILE A 161 -15.82 10.02 -30.79
CA ILE A 161 -16.54 9.76 -29.52
C ILE A 161 -15.68 10.14 -28.31
N ILE A 162 -14.39 9.78 -28.31
CA ILE A 162 -13.45 10.12 -27.23
C ILE A 162 -13.33 11.64 -27.09
N ASN A 163 -13.18 12.38 -28.20
CA ASN A 163 -13.06 13.83 -28.18
C ASN A 163 -14.36 14.51 -27.69
N ILE A 164 -15.53 14.02 -28.09
CA ILE A 164 -16.82 14.49 -27.56
C ILE A 164 -16.90 14.28 -26.05
N LYS A 165 -16.54 13.07 -25.56
CA LYS A 165 -16.53 12.78 -24.12
C LYS A 165 -15.58 13.69 -23.35
N LYS A 166 -14.41 14.01 -23.90
CA LYS A 166 -13.46 14.95 -23.30
C LYS A 166 -14.06 16.36 -23.23
N LYS A 167 -14.65 16.86 -24.32
CA LYS A 167 -15.31 18.17 -24.36
C LYS A 167 -16.44 18.28 -23.35
N MET A 168 -17.28 17.24 -23.24
CA MET A 168 -18.36 17.19 -22.25
C MET A 168 -17.86 17.20 -20.80
N ARG A 169 -16.75 16.49 -20.50
CA ARG A 169 -16.13 16.55 -19.17
C ARG A 169 -15.57 17.94 -18.85
N PHE A 170 -14.97 18.60 -19.84
CA PHE A 170 -14.45 19.96 -19.69
C PHE A 170 -15.58 20.95 -19.36
N ILE A 171 -16.66 20.94 -20.14
CA ILE A 171 -17.84 21.80 -19.91
C ILE A 171 -18.43 21.54 -18.51
N LYS A 172 -18.57 20.27 -18.10
CA LYS A 172 -19.05 19.94 -16.75
C LYS A 172 -18.13 20.45 -15.65
N ARG A 173 -16.81 20.50 -15.88
CA ARG A 173 -15.83 21.02 -14.92
C ARG A 173 -15.91 22.55 -14.84
N GLU A 174 -15.97 23.25 -15.97
CA GLU A 174 -16.13 24.71 -15.98
C GLU A 174 -17.47 25.15 -15.39
N GLY A 175 -18.55 24.43 -15.65
CA GLY A 175 -19.85 24.71 -15.03
C GLY A 175 -19.81 24.61 -13.50
N ARG A 176 -19.00 23.69 -12.94
CA ARG A 176 -18.78 23.62 -11.48
C ARG A 176 -17.97 24.79 -10.97
N LEU A 177 -16.91 25.18 -11.67
CA LEU A 177 -16.07 26.33 -11.32
C LEU A 177 -16.86 27.65 -11.34
N ARG A 178 -17.71 27.85 -12.35
CA ARG A 178 -18.60 29.02 -12.42
C ARG A 178 -19.62 29.05 -11.29
N LYS A 179 -20.18 27.89 -10.92
CA LYS A 179 -21.11 27.79 -9.77
C LYS A 179 -20.42 28.13 -8.44
N THR A 180 -19.20 27.67 -8.23
CA THR A 180 -18.44 28.01 -7.02
C THR A 180 -18.12 29.51 -6.96
N ILE A 181 -17.72 30.11 -8.09
CA ILE A 181 -17.45 31.57 -8.13
C ILE A 181 -18.72 32.38 -7.88
N ALA A 182 -19.86 31.99 -8.47
CA ALA A 182 -21.14 32.67 -8.23
C ALA A 182 -21.61 32.56 -6.77
N TRP A 183 -21.34 31.44 -6.10
CA TRP A 183 -21.65 31.28 -4.67
C TRP A 183 -20.81 32.23 -3.82
N TYR A 184 -19.49 32.29 -4.04
CA TYR A 184 -18.60 33.24 -3.34
C TYR A 184 -18.98 34.71 -3.56
N ASN A 185 -19.44 35.08 -4.76
CA ASN A 185 -19.81 36.47 -5.05
C ASN A 185 -21.18 36.88 -4.46
N ASN A 186 -22.06 35.93 -4.14
CA ASN A 186 -23.37 36.19 -3.54
C ASN A 186 -23.36 36.19 -1.99
N GLU A 187 -22.25 35.82 -1.34
CA GLU A 187 -22.10 35.86 0.13
C GLU A 187 -21.45 37.16 0.63
N ILE A 188 -21.14 38.11 -0.26
CA ILE A 188 -20.45 39.37 0.04
C ILE A 188 -21.42 40.57 0.07
N ASP A 189 -22.70 40.37 -0.26
CA ASP A 189 -23.79 41.35 -0.06
C ASP A 189 -24.63 40.99 1.17
#